data_AF-A0A1F6CI71-F1
#
_entry.id   AF-A0A1F6CI71-F1
#
_cell.length_a   1.000
_cell.length_b   1.000
_cell.length_c   1.000
_cell.angle_alpha   90.00
_cell.angle_beta   90.00
_cell.angle_gamma   90.00
#
_symmetry.space_group_name_H-M   'P 1'
#
loop_
_entity.id
_entity.type
_entity.pdbx_description
1 polymer ?
#
loop_
_entity_poly.entity_id
_entity_poly.type
_entity_poly.pdbx_seq_one_letter_code
_entity_poly.pdbx_strand_id
1 'polypeptide(L)'
;MERMSELRNEDQKAAMELLQSDEFLRNDSYAQRVVETGKADSGIQVDLGEFLAARGAFIRQEVARAKLSKINPEMVRVVTGVRPDVEKYTEE
;
A
#
# COMPACT_ATOMS: atom_id res chain seq x y z
N MET A 1 11.98 22.15 12.28
CA MET A 1 10.65 22.45 11.69
C MET A 1 10.70 22.06 10.23
N GLU A 2 10.44 20.79 9.93
CA GLU A 2 10.36 20.32 8.55
C GLU A 2 9.08 20.84 7.92
N ARG A 3 9.25 21.50 6.77
CA ARG A 3 8.16 21.94 5.91
C ARG A 3 7.55 20.70 5.26
N MET A 4 6.59 20.06 5.92
CA MET A 4 5.68 19.12 5.28
C MET A 4 4.73 19.94 4.40
N SER A 5 5.24 20.35 3.23
CA SER A 5 4.49 21.05 2.21
C SER A 5 3.47 20.09 1.61
N GLU A 6 2.22 20.56 1.50
CA GLU A 6 1.21 20.17 0.52
C GLU A 6 1.75 19.22 -0.56
N LEU A 7 1.14 18.04 -0.73
CA LEU A 7 1.49 17.09 -1.80
C LEU A 7 1.75 17.88 -3.08
N ARG A 8 3.00 17.88 -3.55
CA ARG A 8 3.32 18.59 -4.77
C ARG A 8 2.60 17.83 -5.89
N ASN A 9 1.93 18.55 -6.78
CA ASN A 9 1.26 17.94 -7.94
C ASN A 9 2.16 16.96 -8.71
N GLU A 10 3.48 17.17 -8.66
CA GLU A 10 4.51 16.28 -9.24
C GLU A 10 4.60 14.92 -8.54
N ASP A 11 4.58 14.88 -7.20
CA ASP A 11 4.65 13.64 -6.41
C ASP A 11 3.41 12.79 -6.64
N GLN A 12 2.25 13.45 -6.71
CA GLN A 12 0.99 12.79 -6.97
C GLN A 12 0.91 12.23 -8.40
N LYS A 13 1.44 12.97 -9.38
CA LYS A 13 1.54 12.50 -10.76
C LYS A 13 2.49 11.30 -10.89
N ALA A 14 3.67 11.36 -10.26
CA ALA A 14 4.62 10.25 -10.25
C ALA A 14 4.03 9.00 -9.57
N ALA A 15 3.30 9.18 -8.47
CA ALA A 15 2.58 8.10 -7.80
C ALA A 15 1.47 7.50 -8.68
N MET A 16 0.75 8.32 -9.44
CA MET A 16 -0.25 7.83 -10.40
C MET A 16 0.40 7.03 -11.54
N GLU A 17 1.54 7.49 -12.07
CA GLU A 17 2.30 6.74 -13.09
C GLU A 17 2.78 5.39 -12.55
N LEU A 18 3.32 5.36 -11.32
CA LEU A 18 3.70 4.13 -10.63
C LEU A 18 2.51 3.17 -10.47
N LEU A 19 1.37 3.68 -9.97
CA LEU A 19 0.15 2.90 -9.79
C LEU A 19 -0.33 2.27 -11.11
N GLN A 20 -0.29 3.01 -12.21
CA GLN A 20 -0.72 2.50 -13.52
C GLN A 20 0.27 1.51 -14.13
N SER A 21 1.56 1.62 -13.81
CA SER A 21 2.61 0.75 -14.34
C SER A 21 2.68 -0.65 -13.69
N ASP A 22 2.26 -0.78 -12.42
CA ASP A 22 2.30 -2.05 -11.68
C ASP A 22 1.00 -2.85 -11.89
N GLU A 23 1.13 -4.08 -12.40
CA GLU A 23 0.00 -4.95 -12.74
C GLU A 23 -0.91 -5.30 -11.54
N PHE A 24 -0.37 -5.28 -10.33
CA PHE A 24 -1.08 -5.57 -9.09
C PHE A 24 -1.77 -4.33 -8.51
N LEU A 25 -1.26 -3.12 -8.80
CA LEU A 25 -1.77 -1.86 -8.25
C LEU A 25 -2.75 -1.15 -9.17
N ARG A 26 -2.63 -1.29 -10.50
CA ARG A 26 -3.42 -0.52 -11.46
C ARG A 26 -4.94 -0.62 -11.29
N ASN A 27 -5.41 -1.75 -10.74
CA ASN A 27 -6.83 -2.04 -10.49
C ASN A 27 -7.21 -1.98 -9.00
N ASP A 28 -6.28 -1.57 -8.12
CA ASP A 28 -6.53 -1.47 -6.69
C ASP A 28 -7.22 -0.13 -6.37
N SER A 29 -8.53 -0.19 -6.12
CA SER A 29 -9.36 0.99 -5.84
C SER A 29 -8.94 1.73 -4.57
N TYR A 30 -8.37 1.04 -3.60
CA TYR A 30 -7.86 1.65 -2.38
C TYR A 30 -6.61 2.48 -2.70
N ALA A 31 -5.67 1.91 -3.45
CA ALA A 31 -4.47 2.60 -3.88
C ALA A 31 -4.79 3.83 -4.75
N GLN A 32 -5.75 3.71 -5.67
CA GLN A 32 -6.21 4.84 -6.50
C GLN A 32 -6.69 6.00 -5.63
N ARG A 33 -7.58 5.73 -4.66
CA ARG A 33 -8.09 6.76 -3.75
C ARG A 33 -6.98 7.37 -2.88
N VAL A 34 -6.04 6.57 -2.39
CA VAL A 34 -4.92 7.10 -1.58
C VAL A 34 -4.01 7.99 -2.43
N VAL A 35 -3.73 7.62 -3.68
CA VAL A 35 -2.98 8.47 -4.61
C VAL A 35 -3.74 9.75 -4.95
N GLU A 36 -5.05 9.70 -5.17
CA GLU A 36 -5.89 10.87 -5.47
C GLU A 36 -6.03 11.85 -4.30
N THR A 37 -6.08 11.34 -3.07
CA THR A 37 -6.31 12.16 -1.87
C THR A 37 -5.04 12.49 -1.10
N GLY A 38 -3.96 11.74 -1.35
CA GLY A 38 -2.75 11.75 -0.53
C GLY A 38 -2.94 11.20 0.89
N LYS A 39 -4.07 10.55 1.17
CA LYS A 39 -4.50 10.20 2.52
C LYS A 39 -4.95 8.75 2.63
N ALA A 40 -4.58 8.11 3.73
CA ALA A 40 -5.10 6.80 4.11
C ALA A 40 -6.53 6.89 4.66
N ASP A 41 -7.17 5.74 4.93
CA ASP A 41 -8.50 5.69 5.56
C ASP A 41 -8.60 6.42 6.91
N SER A 42 -7.48 6.47 7.64
CA SER A 42 -7.36 7.21 8.90
C SER A 42 -7.41 8.74 8.69
N GLY A 43 -7.40 9.22 7.46
CA GLY A 43 -7.29 10.65 7.12
C GLY A 43 -5.86 11.19 7.23
N ILE A 44 -4.90 10.36 7.66
CA ILE A 44 -3.49 10.69 7.78
C ILE A 44 -2.88 10.81 6.39
N GLN A 45 -2.11 11.87 6.18
CA GLN A 45 -1.33 12.05 4.97
C GLN A 45 -0.18 11.05 4.94
N VAL A 46 0.00 10.37 3.82
CA VAL A 46 1.02 9.31 3.67
C VAL A 46 2.04 9.70 2.60
N ASP A 47 3.24 9.16 2.74
CA ASP A 47 4.19 9.13 1.63
C ASP A 47 3.65 8.16 0.56
N LEU A 48 3.30 8.69 -0.61
CA LEU A 48 2.69 7.89 -1.68
C LEU A 48 3.64 6.82 -2.22
N GLY A 49 4.95 7.08 -2.25
CA GLY A 49 5.94 6.12 -2.72
C GLY A 49 6.06 4.92 -1.79
N GLU A 50 6.25 5.18 -0.48
CA GLU A 50 6.30 4.13 0.54
C GLU A 50 4.97 3.35 0.61
N PHE A 51 3.85 4.06 0.54
CA PHE A 51 2.53 3.46 0.53
C PHE A 51 2.33 2.51 -0.64
N LEU A 52 2.62 2.94 -1.88
CA LEU A 52 2.46 2.11 -3.07
C LEU A 52 3.39 0.89 -3.04
N ALA A 53 4.63 1.06 -2.57
CA ALA A 53 5.57 -0.05 -2.40
C ALA A 53 5.05 -1.11 -1.41
N ALA A 54 4.58 -0.68 -0.23
CA ALA A 54 4.01 -1.56 0.78
C ALA A 54 2.72 -2.24 0.30
N ARG A 55 1.83 -1.49 -0.37
CA ARG A 55 0.58 -2.03 -0.91
C ARG A 55 0.85 -3.08 -1.99
N GLY A 56 1.79 -2.82 -2.90
CA GLY A 56 2.16 -3.76 -3.95
C GLY A 56 2.74 -5.06 -3.39
N ALA A 57 3.61 -4.95 -2.37
CA ALA A 57 4.13 -6.12 -1.66
C ALA A 57 3.03 -6.95 -0.99
N PHE A 58 2.07 -6.29 -0.33
CA PHE A 58 0.93 -6.96 0.31
C PHE A 58 0.06 -7.74 -0.69
N ILE A 59 -0.30 -7.14 -1.82
CA ILE A 59 -1.13 -7.82 -2.84
C ILE A 59 -0.37 -9.03 -3.41
N ARG A 60 0.92 -8.88 -3.72
CA ARG A 60 1.77 -9.98 -4.18
C ARG A 60 1.81 -11.13 -3.17
N GLN A 61 1.92 -10.83 -1.88
CA GLN A 61 1.89 -11.82 -0.81
C GLN A 61 0.55 -12.54 -0.74
N GLU A 62 -0.58 -11.82 -0.81
CA GLU A 62 -1.92 -12.42 -0.77
C GLU A 62 -2.18 -13.31 -1.99
N VAL A 63 -1.73 -12.92 -3.19
CA VAL A 63 -1.80 -13.76 -4.38
C VAL A 63 -0.96 -15.03 -4.22
N ALA A 64 0.26 -14.92 -3.70
CA ALA A 64 1.12 -16.07 -3.45
C ALA A 64 0.49 -17.02 -2.40
N ARG A 65 -0.07 -16.45 -1.33
CA ARG A 65 -0.79 -17.18 -0.29
C ARG A 65 -2.01 -17.92 -0.84
N ALA A 66 -2.81 -17.26 -1.68
CA ALA A 66 -3.97 -17.88 -2.32
C ALA A 66 -3.56 -19.05 -3.24
N LYS A 67 -2.43 -18.93 -3.97
CA LYS A 67 -1.87 -20.02 -4.77
C LYS A 67 -1.41 -21.18 -3.90
N LEU A 68 -0.68 -20.91 -2.82
CA LEU A 68 -0.23 -21.93 -1.86
C LEU A 68 -1.40 -22.64 -1.19
N SER A 69 -2.45 -21.90 -0.80
CA SER A 69 -3.66 -22.46 -0.18
C SER A 69 -4.41 -23.44 -1.09
N LYS A 70 -4.33 -23.26 -2.42
CA LYS A 70 -4.94 -24.20 -3.38
C LYS A 70 -4.14 -25.50 -3.50
N ILE A 71 -2.83 -25.44 -3.30
CA ILE A 71 -1.93 -26.60 -3.44
C ILE A 71 -1.84 -27.37 -2.12
N ASN A 72 -1.77 -26.66 -0.99
CA ASN A 72 -1.68 -27.23 0.34
C ASN A 72 -2.46 -26.38 1.37
N PRO A 73 -3.74 -26.73 1.61
CA PRO A 73 -4.60 -25.96 2.52
C PRO A 73 -4.16 -26.00 3.99
N GLU A 74 -3.40 -27.01 4.42
CA GLU A 74 -2.93 -27.13 5.81
C GLU A 74 -1.72 -26.24 6.13
N MET A 75 -0.94 -25.85 5.12
CA MET A 75 0.28 -25.05 5.29
C MET A 75 0.01 -23.54 5.53
N VAL A 76 -1.21 -23.08 5.24
CA VAL A 76 -1.59 -21.64 5.22
C VAL A 76 -1.60 -20.99 6.62
N ARG A 77 -1.48 -21.78 7.69
CA ARG A 77 -1.43 -21.29 9.08
C ARG A 77 -0.11 -20.61 9.47
N VAL A 78 0.96 -20.69 8.67
CA VAL A 78 2.31 -20.28 9.09
C VAL A 78 2.76 -18.91 8.54
N VAL A 79 2.05 -18.33 7.56
CA VAL A 79 2.38 -16.99 7.01
C VAL A 79 1.32 -15.98 7.45
N THR A 80 1.27 -15.69 8.74
CA THR A 80 0.55 -14.53 9.28
C THR A 80 1.56 -13.58 9.91
N GLY A 81 1.54 -12.33 9.48
CA GLY A 81 2.48 -11.29 9.88
C GLY A 81 3.09 -10.74 8.59
N VAL A 82 2.80 -9.54 8.14
CA VAL A 82 2.63 -8.29 8.89
C VAL A 82 1.59 -7.49 8.10
N ARG A 83 0.47 -7.08 8.73
CA ARG A 83 -0.29 -5.95 8.17
C ARG A 83 0.68 -4.77 8.15
N PRO A 84 0.83 -4.01 7.06
CA PRO A 84 1.66 -2.82 7.10
C PRO A 84 1.15 -1.96 8.26
N ASP A 85 1.94 -1.89 9.34
CA ASP A 85 1.68 -1.09 10.54
C ASP A 85 1.90 0.38 10.13
N VAL A 86 1.05 0.91 9.27
CA VAL A 86 0.99 2.35 8.95
C VAL A 86 0.39 3.17 10.10
N GLU A 87 -0.08 2.50 11.17
CA GLU A 87 -0.78 3.12 12.31
C GLU A 87 0.04 3.13 13.62
N LYS A 88 1.35 2.79 13.63
CA LYS A 88 2.13 2.69 14.88
C LYS A 88 3.01 3.89 15.27
N TYR A 89 2.73 5.07 14.74
CA TYR A 89 3.35 6.31 15.23
C TYR A 89 2.28 7.32 15.64
N THR A 90 1.52 6.99 16.67
CA THR A 90 0.85 7.99 17.52
C THR A 90 1.39 7.82 18.94
N GLU A 91 2.31 8.73 19.27
CA GLU A 91 2.56 9.32 20.59
C GLU A 91 3.06 8.42 21.74
N GLU A 92 4.36 8.55 22.06
CA GLU A 92 4.83 9.11 23.33
C GLU A 92 5.91 10.16 23.08
#